data_AF-A0A4Q5YYE0-F1
#
_entry.id   AF-A0A4Q5YYE0-F1
#
_cell.length_a   1.000
_cell.length_b   1.000
_cell.length_c   1.000
_cell.angle_alpha   90.00
_cell.angle_beta   90.00
_cell.angle_gamma   90.00
#
_symmetry.space_group_name_H-M   'P 1'
#
loop_
_entity.id
_entity.type
_entity.pdbx_description
1 polymer ?
#
loop_
_entity_poly.entity_id
_entity_poly.type
_entity_poly.pdbx_seq_one_letter_code
_entity_poly.pdbx_strand_id
1 'polypeptide(L)'
;MSLFVKKPLEQVLAQAADNEKGLKRTLGAGNLIALGIGAIIGAGLFVRTAAAAGQAAGPAVTLSFIIAAIGCAFAGLCYAEFASMIPIAGSAYAYSYVTMGELIAWIIGWALIMEYALGAATVSIAWSEYLNKLLGG
;
A
#
# COMPACT_ATOMS: atom_id res chain seq x y z
N MET A 1 20.16 25.98 1.28
CA MET A 1 19.38 24.88 0.67
C MET A 1 18.55 24.26 1.77
N SER A 2 17.24 24.48 1.76
CA SER A 2 16.35 23.98 2.82
C SER A 2 15.99 22.52 2.52
N LEU A 3 16.50 21.60 3.32
CA LEU A 3 16.25 20.15 3.17
C LEU A 3 14.81 19.75 3.56
N PHE A 4 14.02 20.69 4.11
CA PHE A 4 12.67 20.46 4.64
C PHE A 4 11.61 21.32 3.94
N VAL A 5 11.84 21.73 2.69
CA VAL A 5 10.81 22.45 1.93
C VAL A 5 9.60 21.53 1.78
N LYS A 6 8.45 21.99 2.26
CA LYS A 6 7.16 21.32 2.08
C LYS A 6 6.55 21.81 0.77
N LYS A 7 5.92 20.93 0.01
CA LYS A 7 5.17 21.36 -1.17
C LYS A 7 3.91 22.10 -0.71
N PRO A 8 3.63 23.30 -1.21
CA PRO A 8 2.40 24.00 -0.86
C PRO A 8 1.20 23.16 -1.30
N LEU A 9 0.24 22.97 -0.38
CA LEU A 9 -0.97 22.18 -0.63
C LEU A 9 -1.73 22.70 -1.87
N GLU A 10 -1.78 24.01 -2.06
CA GLU A 10 -2.43 24.65 -3.20
C GLU A 10 -1.84 24.21 -4.54
N GLN A 11 -0.51 24.07 -4.64
CA GLN A 11 0.15 23.58 -5.86
C GLN A 11 -0.15 22.11 -6.12
N VAL A 12 -0.25 21.29 -5.06
CA VAL A 12 -0.55 19.86 -5.19
C VAL A 12 -2.02 19.64 -5.58
N LEU A 13 -2.92 20.43 -5.01
CA LEU A 13 -4.35 20.44 -5.38
C LEU A 13 -4.55 20.98 -6.79
N ALA A 14 -3.81 22.04 -7.18
CA ALA A 14 -3.80 22.54 -8.55
C ALA A 14 -3.33 21.47 -9.53
N GLN A 15 -2.26 20.73 -9.24
CA GLN A 15 -1.82 19.60 -10.08
C GLN A 15 -2.85 18.45 -10.16
N ALA A 16 -3.61 18.22 -9.08
CA ALA A 16 -4.70 17.25 -9.11
C ALA A 16 -5.92 17.75 -9.90
N ALA A 17 -6.16 19.07 -9.92
CA ALA A 17 -7.26 19.74 -10.59
C ALA A 17 -6.98 20.08 -12.06
N ASP A 18 -5.71 20.27 -12.44
CA ASP A 18 -5.23 20.62 -13.79
C ASP A 18 -5.24 19.42 -14.72
N ASN A 19 -6.45 18.88 -14.83
CA ASN A 19 -6.83 17.73 -15.61
C ASN A 19 -7.73 18.24 -16.75
N GLU A 20 -7.24 19.20 -17.55
CA GLU A 20 -7.88 19.61 -18.81
C GLU A 20 -8.09 18.41 -19.78
N LYS A 21 -7.58 17.22 -19.43
CA LYS A 21 -7.86 15.90 -20.03
C LYS A 21 -8.16 14.79 -18.99
N GLY A 22 -8.84 15.11 -17.89
CA GLY A 22 -8.99 14.22 -16.74
C GLY A 22 -9.90 13.00 -16.91
N LEU A 23 -9.59 11.94 -16.17
CA LEU A 23 -10.42 10.73 -16.06
C LEU A 23 -11.78 11.03 -15.43
N LYS A 24 -12.86 10.48 -16.00
CA LYS A 24 -14.20 10.57 -15.43
C LYS A 24 -14.23 9.84 -14.09
N ARG A 25 -14.60 10.55 -13.02
CA ARG A 25 -14.83 9.96 -11.69
C ARG A 25 -16.05 9.02 -11.74
N THR A 26 -15.80 7.72 -11.81
CA THR A 26 -16.84 6.67 -11.89
C THR A 26 -16.77 5.68 -10.72
N LEU A 27 -15.70 5.70 -9.93
CA LEU A 27 -15.56 4.85 -8.76
C LEU A 27 -16.34 5.42 -7.57
N GLY A 28 -17.38 4.69 -7.14
CA GLY A 28 -18.06 4.91 -5.86
C GLY A 28 -17.41 4.16 -4.70
N ALA A 29 -17.98 4.27 -3.50
CA ALA A 29 -17.45 3.63 -2.29
C ALA A 29 -17.28 2.10 -2.42
N GLY A 30 -18.28 1.40 -2.98
CA GLY A 30 -18.19 -0.05 -3.19
C GLY A 30 -17.05 -0.47 -4.12
N ASN A 31 -16.82 0.30 -5.19
CA ASN A 31 -15.73 0.02 -6.14
C ASN A 31 -14.36 0.23 -5.48
N LEU A 32 -14.22 1.22 -4.60
CA LEU A 32 -12.99 1.48 -3.85
C LEU A 32 -12.72 0.40 -2.81
N ILE A 33 -13.77 -0.11 -2.13
CA ILE A 33 -13.64 -1.24 -1.21
C ILE A 33 -13.19 -2.50 -1.96
N ALA A 34 -13.83 -2.80 -3.11
CA ALA A 34 -13.45 -3.94 -3.94
C ALA A 34 -12.00 -3.83 -4.44
N LEU A 35 -11.56 -2.62 -4.84
CA LEU A 35 -10.18 -2.35 -5.23
C LEU A 35 -9.22 -2.61 -4.06
N GLY A 36 -9.55 -2.16 -2.85
CA GLY A 36 -8.76 -2.43 -1.65
C GLY A 36 -8.64 -3.92 -1.34
N ILE A 37 -9.75 -4.66 -1.37
CA ILE A 37 -9.75 -6.11 -1.15
C ILE A 37 -8.89 -6.82 -2.20
N GLY A 38 -9.02 -6.45 -3.48
CA GLY A 38 -8.23 -7.03 -4.57
C GLY A 38 -6.73 -6.72 -4.49
N ALA A 39 -6.35 -5.57 -3.92
CA ALA A 39 -4.95 -5.21 -3.70
C ALA A 39 -4.33 -5.93 -2.49
N ILE A 40 -5.13 -6.26 -1.46
CA ILE A 40 -4.65 -6.88 -0.21
C ILE A 40 -4.64 -8.42 -0.31
N ILE A 41 -5.71 -9.02 -0.83
CA ILE A 41 -5.81 -10.48 -0.95
C ILE A 41 -4.99 -10.94 -2.14
N GLY A 42 -3.84 -11.56 -1.87
CA GLY A 42 -2.95 -12.07 -2.91
C GLY A 42 -2.11 -13.27 -2.46
N ALA A 43 -1.12 -13.59 -3.28
CA ALA A 43 -0.27 -14.78 -3.11
C ALA A 43 0.44 -14.85 -1.74
N GLY A 44 0.68 -13.69 -1.12
CA GLY A 44 1.24 -13.59 0.23
C GLY A 44 0.40 -14.31 1.30
N LEU A 45 -0.93 -14.17 1.29
CA LEU A 45 -1.79 -14.86 2.25
C LEU A 45 -1.70 -16.38 2.07
N PHE A 46 -1.62 -16.85 0.83
CA PHE A 46 -1.65 -18.27 0.52
C PHE A 46 -0.32 -18.98 0.82
N VAL A 47 0.82 -18.35 0.55
CA VAL A 47 2.14 -18.95 0.80
C VAL A 47 2.67 -18.63 2.20
N ARG A 48 2.58 -17.37 2.65
CA ARG A 48 3.23 -16.93 3.89
C ARG A 48 2.48 -17.38 5.14
N THR A 49 1.16 -17.54 5.07
CA THR A 49 0.38 -18.08 6.20
C THR A 49 0.77 -19.52 6.50
N ALA A 50 0.97 -20.34 5.47
CA ALA A 50 1.42 -21.73 5.62
C ALA A 50 2.83 -21.78 6.24
N ALA A 51 3.76 -20.94 5.77
CA ALA A 51 5.09 -20.84 6.36
C ALA A 51 5.06 -20.34 7.82
N ALA A 52 4.23 -19.33 8.12
CA ALA A 52 4.09 -18.80 9.48
C ALA A 52 3.48 -19.82 10.45
N ALA A 53 2.48 -20.59 10.00
CA ALA A 53 1.88 -21.66 10.78
C ALA A 53 2.87 -22.82 10.98
N GLY A 54 3.58 -23.24 9.93
CA GLY A 54 4.46 -24.41 9.98
C GLY A 54 5.80 -24.18 10.70
N GLN A 55 6.37 -22.97 10.63
CA GLN A 55 7.75 -22.71 11.07
C GLN A 55 7.88 -21.69 12.22
N ALA A 56 6.84 -20.91 12.50
CA ALA A 56 6.93 -19.83 13.49
C ALA A 56 5.92 -19.97 14.64
N ALA A 57 4.63 -19.81 14.35
CA ALA A 57 3.59 -19.67 15.37
C ALA A 57 2.80 -20.95 15.66
N GLY A 58 2.86 -21.97 14.80
CA GLY A 58 2.11 -23.20 15.01
C GLY A 58 0.59 -22.95 15.03
N PRO A 59 -0.17 -23.64 15.90
CA PRO A 59 -1.60 -23.41 16.09
C PRO A 59 -1.97 -21.98 16.53
N ALA A 60 -1.01 -21.22 17.09
CA ALA A 60 -1.22 -19.86 17.56
C ALA A 60 -1.17 -18.80 16.44
N VAL A 61 -0.98 -19.21 15.18
CA VAL A 61 -0.92 -18.30 14.02
C VAL A 61 -2.15 -17.38 13.92
N THR A 62 -3.33 -17.87 14.29
CA THR A 62 -4.57 -17.08 14.31
C THR A 62 -4.47 -15.89 15.27
N LEU A 63 -3.86 -16.09 16.45
CA LEU A 63 -3.67 -15.01 17.42
C LEU A 63 -2.65 -13.98 16.90
N SER A 64 -1.58 -14.43 16.24
CA SER A 64 -0.62 -13.53 15.58
C SER A 64 -1.29 -12.66 14.51
N PHE A 65 -2.19 -13.24 13.71
CA PHE A 65 -2.96 -12.48 12.71
C PHE A 65 -3.92 -11.47 13.34
N ILE A 66 -4.56 -11.79 14.46
CA ILE A 66 -5.42 -10.83 15.17
C ILE A 66 -4.61 -9.62 15.64
N ILE A 67 -3.44 -9.85 16.25
CA ILE A 67 -2.57 -8.76 16.71
C ILE A 67 -2.09 -7.92 15.53
N ALA A 68 -1.65 -8.56 14.44
CA ALA A 68 -1.26 -7.87 13.22
C ALA A 68 -2.42 -7.05 12.62
N ALA A 69 -3.64 -7.60 12.61
CA ALA A 69 -4.83 -6.93 12.09
C ALA A 69 -5.17 -5.67 12.88
N ILE A 70 -5.02 -5.68 14.21
CA ILE A 70 -5.21 -4.49 15.05
C ILE A 70 -4.19 -3.40 14.67
N GLY A 71 -2.91 -3.78 14.49
CA GLY A 71 -1.87 -2.84 14.05
C GLY A 71 -2.18 -2.24 12.67
N CYS A 72 -2.60 -3.07 11.71
CA CYS A 72 -3.03 -2.62 10.39
C CYS A 72 -4.28 -1.74 10.44
N ALA A 73 -5.22 -1.99 11.36
CA ALA A 73 -6.42 -1.17 11.52
C ALA A 73 -6.06 0.25 11.98
N PHE A 74 -5.16 0.40 12.96
CA PHE A 74 -4.69 1.73 13.38
C PHE A 74 -3.94 2.46 12.27
N ALA A 75 -3.05 1.78 11.55
CA ALA A 75 -2.38 2.35 10.39
C ALA A 75 -3.40 2.77 9.31
N GLY A 76 -4.39 1.92 9.02
CA GLY A 76 -5.45 2.20 8.06
C GLY A 76 -6.28 3.43 8.42
N LEU A 77 -6.58 3.66 9.69
CA LEU A 77 -7.28 4.86 10.16
C LEU A 77 -6.46 6.14 9.91
N CYS A 78 -5.16 6.12 10.19
CA CYS A 78 -4.28 7.25 9.87
C CYS A 78 -4.25 7.55 8.37
N TYR A 79 -4.19 6.51 7.52
CA TYR A 79 -4.26 6.68 6.07
C TYR A 79 -5.61 7.20 5.59
N ALA A 80 -6.72 6.79 6.23
CA ALA A 80 -8.05 7.30 5.92
C ALA A 80 -8.16 8.80 6.22
N GLU A 81 -7.60 9.25 7.34
CA GLU A 81 -7.52 10.67 7.70
C GLU A 81 -6.73 11.46 6.63
N PHE A 82 -5.54 11.00 6.26
CA PHE A 82 -4.74 11.65 5.21
C PHE A 82 -5.43 11.67 3.85
N ALA A 83 -6.08 10.57 3.44
CA ALA A 83 -6.81 10.50 2.18
C ALA A 83 -8.02 11.45 2.15
N SER A 84 -8.67 11.69 3.30
CA SER A 84 -9.77 12.64 3.42
C SER A 84 -9.31 14.10 3.39
N MET A 85 -8.15 14.40 3.97
CA MET A 85 -7.59 15.75 4.07
C MET A 85 -6.89 16.19 2.79
N ILE A 86 -6.26 15.26 2.07
CA ILE A 86 -5.47 15.52 0.87
C ILE A 86 -5.99 14.63 -0.26
N PRO A 87 -7.11 14.99 -0.92
CA PRO A 87 -7.82 14.14 -1.89
C PRO A 87 -7.12 14.13 -3.26
N ILE A 88 -5.86 13.74 -3.28
CA ILE A 88 -5.01 13.63 -4.46
C ILE A 88 -4.71 12.17 -4.76
N ALA A 89 -4.43 11.86 -6.03
CA ALA A 89 -3.90 10.56 -6.40
C ALA A 89 -2.45 10.45 -5.89
N GLY A 90 -2.27 9.88 -4.70
CA GLY A 90 -0.97 9.74 -4.05
C GLY A 90 -1.00 8.76 -2.88
N SER A 91 0.17 8.24 -2.50
CA SER A 91 0.37 7.36 -1.34
C SER A 91 1.28 8.06 -0.31
N ALA A 92 1.94 7.30 0.58
CA ALA A 92 2.74 7.80 1.70
C ALA A 92 3.78 8.88 1.31
N TYR A 93 4.36 8.78 0.11
CA TYR A 93 5.27 9.79 -0.45
C TYR A 93 4.61 11.17 -0.54
N ALA A 94 3.40 11.25 -1.10
CA ALA A 94 2.70 12.52 -1.28
C ALA A 94 2.30 13.13 0.07
N TYR A 95 1.85 12.30 1.02
CA TYR A 95 1.48 12.74 2.36
C TYR A 95 2.70 13.25 3.15
N SER A 96 3.83 12.55 3.09
CA SER A 96 5.08 12.98 3.75
C SER A 96 5.68 14.24 3.12
N TYR A 97 5.55 14.43 1.81
CA TYR A 97 6.04 15.65 1.14
C TYR A 97 5.28 16.90 1.62
N VAL A 98 3.96 16.79 1.81
CA VAL A 98 3.13 17.90 2.31
C VAL A 98 3.35 18.15 3.81
N THR A 99 3.54 17.10 4.61
CA THR A 99 3.58 17.23 6.08
C THR A 99 4.98 17.44 6.65
N MET A 100 5.98 16.71 6.15
CA MET A 100 7.31 16.58 6.74
C MET A 100 8.43 17.18 5.88
N GLY A 101 8.18 17.37 4.58
CA GLY A 101 9.11 18.03 3.65
C GLY A 101 9.94 17.07 2.82
N GLU A 102 10.75 17.65 1.94
CA GLU A 102 11.39 16.95 0.81
C GLU A 102 12.33 15.79 1.21
N LEU A 103 13.20 15.95 2.20
CA LEU A 103 14.16 14.90 2.57
C LEU A 103 13.46 13.62 3.07
N ILE A 104 12.47 13.77 3.94
CA ILE A 104 11.72 12.61 4.49
C ILE A 104 10.88 11.97 3.39
N ALA A 105 10.23 12.78 2.57
CA ALA A 105 9.48 12.28 1.42
C ALA A 105 10.40 11.53 0.45
N TRP A 106 11.60 12.02 0.18
CA TRP A 106 12.57 11.35 -0.70
C TRP A 106 12.99 9.98 -0.17
N ILE A 107 13.28 9.87 1.13
CA ILE A 107 13.61 8.57 1.77
C ILE A 107 12.44 7.60 1.65
N ILE A 108 11.22 8.06 1.96
CA ILE A 108 9.99 7.24 1.85
C ILE A 108 9.74 6.84 0.40
N GLY A 109 9.99 7.73 -0.56
CA GLY A 109 9.85 7.45 -1.99
C GLY A 109 10.75 6.32 -2.44
N TRP A 110 12.03 6.34 -2.06
CA TRP A 110 12.95 5.24 -2.35
C TRP A 110 12.57 3.94 -1.64
N ALA A 111 12.14 4.03 -0.39
CA ALA A 111 11.64 2.86 0.34
C ALA A 111 10.44 2.23 -0.38
N LEU A 112 9.47 3.04 -0.83
CA LEU A 112 8.30 2.56 -1.57
C LEU A 112 8.69 1.91 -2.91
N ILE A 113 9.63 2.49 -3.67
CA ILE A 113 10.10 1.89 -4.92
C ILE A 113 10.65 0.48 -4.68
N MET A 114 11.49 0.33 -3.65
CA MET A 114 12.05 -0.97 -3.28
C MET A 114 10.97 -1.94 -2.77
N GLU A 115 10.03 -1.43 -1.96
CA GLU A 115 8.92 -2.21 -1.43
C GLU A 115 8.03 -2.76 -2.54
N TYR A 116 7.63 -1.93 -3.51
CA TYR A 116 6.83 -2.37 -4.66
C TYR A 116 7.59 -3.34 -5.56
N ALA A 117 8.89 -3.12 -5.79
CA ALA A 117 9.71 -4.03 -6.58
C ALA A 117 9.82 -5.42 -5.92
N LEU A 118 10.12 -5.46 -4.62
CA LEU A 118 10.18 -6.70 -3.85
C LEU A 118 8.80 -7.36 -3.73
N GLY A 119 7.74 -6.57 -3.55
CA GLY A 119 6.36 -7.01 -3.54
C GLY A 119 5.98 -7.72 -4.84
N ALA A 120 6.26 -7.10 -5.99
CA ALA A 120 6.00 -7.70 -7.31
C ALA A 120 6.80 -8.99 -7.52
N ALA A 121 8.08 -9.00 -7.13
CA ALA A 121 8.93 -10.19 -7.24
C ALA A 121 8.40 -11.34 -6.36
N THR A 122 8.08 -11.08 -5.10
CA THR A 122 7.57 -12.09 -4.16
C THR A 122 6.22 -12.65 -4.59
N VAL A 123 5.31 -11.81 -5.11
CA VAL A 123 4.03 -12.26 -5.66
C VAL A 123 4.24 -13.13 -6.90
N SER A 124 5.16 -12.77 -7.79
CA SER A 124 5.48 -13.55 -8.99
C SER A 124 6.05 -14.93 -8.65
N ILE A 125 6.94 -15.01 -7.66
CA ILE A 125 7.51 -16.29 -7.17
C ILE A 125 6.40 -17.16 -6.60
N ALA A 126 5.56 -16.61 -5.73
CA ALA A 126 4.47 -17.36 -5.11
C ALA A 126 3.48 -17.89 -6.15
N TRP A 127 3.15 -17.09 -7.17
CA TRP A 127 2.27 -17.54 -8.26
C TRP A 127 2.92 -18.66 -9.10
N SER A 128 4.21 -18.53 -9.42
CA SER A 128 4.98 -19.58 -10.12
C SER A 128 4.98 -20.92 -9.34
N GLU A 129 5.16 -20.87 -8.03
CA GLU A 129 5.10 -22.06 -7.18
C GLU A 129 3.73 -22.75 -7.22
N TYR A 130 2.64 -21.96 -7.16
CA TYR A 130 1.28 -22.48 -7.31
C TYR A 130 1.03 -23.08 -8.69
N LEU A 131 1.52 -22.43 -9.76
CA LEU A 131 1.37 -22.91 -11.12
C LEU A 131 2.12 -24.23 -11.34
N ASN A 132 3.36 -24.35 -10.85
CA ASN A 132 4.14 -25.57 -10.96
C ASN A 132 3.45 -26.74 -10.23
N LYS A 133 2.94 -26.51 -9.01
CA LYS A 133 2.15 -27.51 -8.28
C LYS A 133 0.89 -27.93 -9.01
N LEU A 134 0.22 -27.01 -9.70
CA LEU A 134 -0.97 -27.31 -10.50
C LEU A 134 -0.64 -28.15 -11.74
N LEU A 135 0.47 -27.85 -12.40
CA LEU A 135 0.92 -28.54 -13.63
C LEU A 135 1.68 -29.84 -13.36
N GLY A 136 1.90 -30.21 -12.08
CA GLY A 136 2.56 -31.45 -11.69
C GLY A 136 4.08 -31.44 -11.86
N GLY A 137 4.70 -30.25 -11.85
CA GLY A 137 6.15 -30.07 -11.77
C GLY A 137 6.70 -30.18 -10.35
#